data_AF-C9LKQ2-F1
#
_entry.id   AF-C9LKQ2-F1
#
_cell.length_a   1.000
_cell.length_b   1.000
_cell.length_c   1.000
_cell.angle_alpha   90.00
_cell.angle_beta   90.00
_cell.angle_gamma   90.00
#
_symmetry.space_group_name_H-M   'P 1'
#
loop_
_entity.id
_entity.type
_entity.pdbx_description
1 polymer ?
#
loop_
_entity_poly.entity_id
_entity_poly.type
_entity_poly.pdbx_seq_one_letter_code
_entity_poly.pdbx_strand_id
1 'polypeptide(L)'
;MNQGIAFLLGGLLLFVWMGILWAFKELCLEKIKSGVLKYSQGMMFTYVILFLIYVASEHYLPLKTLLLNWYIGGVPGGIILILVPAFYSIFLIGKGYVNEGGKKAPFRWKLKMMASVFLNGFLALFGLMFFSFLQRSGTFSELVALIQEAAQSINWGWMLAFVAWCGLIVLIVWLDHKKHSSKSKHKE
;
A
#
# COMPACT_ATOMS: atom_id res chain seq x y z
N MET A 1 0.45 -21.34 -18.17
CA MET A 1 1.77 -21.20 -17.52
C MET A 1 1.78 -22.05 -16.27
N ASN A 2 2.86 -22.80 -16.00
CA ASN A 2 2.95 -23.66 -14.80
C ASN A 2 2.97 -22.82 -13.51
N GLN A 3 2.29 -23.26 -12.44
CA GLN A 3 2.22 -22.52 -11.18
C GLN A 3 3.59 -22.27 -10.55
N GLY A 4 4.50 -23.25 -10.62
CA GLY A 4 5.88 -23.07 -10.11
C GLY A 4 6.64 -21.98 -10.86
N ILE A 5 6.46 -21.89 -12.18
CA ILE A 5 7.08 -20.84 -13.01
C ILE A 5 6.45 -19.48 -12.71
N ALA A 6 5.12 -19.42 -12.53
CA ALA A 6 4.41 -18.21 -12.16
C ALA A 6 4.89 -17.66 -10.80
N PHE A 7 5.10 -18.54 -9.83
CA PHE A 7 5.60 -18.19 -8.51
C PHE A 7 7.02 -17.62 -8.58
N LEU A 8 7.93 -18.26 -9.32
CA LEU A 8 9.30 -17.79 -9.49
C LEU A 8 9.36 -16.44 -10.21
N LEU A 9 8.64 -16.29 -11.32
CA LEU A 9 8.64 -15.05 -12.10
C LEU A 9 7.95 -13.90 -11.36
N GLY A 10 6.85 -14.16 -10.67
CA GLY A 10 6.16 -13.16 -9.85
C GLY A 10 6.99 -12.74 -8.63
N GLY A 11 7.64 -13.72 -7.98
CA GLY A 11 8.61 -13.45 -6.91
C GLY A 11 9.81 -12.63 -7.40
N LEU A 12 10.34 -12.94 -8.59
CA LEU A 12 11.42 -12.18 -9.21
C LEU A 12 10.98 -10.75 -9.54
N LEU A 13 9.77 -10.56 -10.07
CA LEU A 13 9.21 -9.23 -10.33
C LEU A 13 9.15 -8.39 -9.05
N LEU A 14 8.65 -8.95 -7.95
CA LEU A 14 8.66 -8.28 -6.65
C LEU A 14 10.07 -7.98 -6.18
N PHE A 15 10.98 -8.94 -6.29
CA PHE A 15 12.35 -8.77 -5.83
C PHE A 15 13.06 -7.64 -6.57
N VAL A 16 12.94 -7.61 -7.90
CA VAL A 16 13.47 -6.54 -8.75
C VAL A 16 12.84 -5.20 -8.38
N TRP A 17 11.51 -5.14 -8.22
CA TRP A 17 10.84 -3.90 -7.84
C TRP A 17 11.32 -3.39 -6.47
N MET A 18 11.40 -4.26 -5.46
CA MET A 18 11.91 -3.90 -4.13
C MET A 18 13.38 -3.46 -4.18
N GLY A 19 14.21 -4.11 -4.99
CA GLY A 19 15.60 -3.72 -5.24
C GLY A 19 15.71 -2.32 -5.86
N ILE A 20 14.88 -2.01 -6.85
CA ILE A 20 14.80 -0.67 -7.46
C ILE A 20 14.37 0.37 -6.43
N LEU A 21 13.35 0.08 -5.62
CA LEU A 21 12.87 1.00 -4.57
C LEU A 21 13.91 1.22 -3.47
N TRP A 22 14.71 0.20 -3.16
CA TRP A 22 15.83 0.30 -2.24
C TRP A 22 16.95 1.17 -2.80
N ALA A 23 17.37 0.92 -4.04
CA ALA A 23 18.40 1.71 -4.71
C ALA A 23 17.98 3.17 -4.87
N PHE A 24 16.73 3.44 -5.27
CA PHE A 24 16.18 4.79 -5.35
C PHE A 24 16.19 5.49 -3.99
N LYS A 25 15.89 4.75 -2.93
CA LYS A 25 15.93 5.28 -1.57
C LYS A 25 17.35 5.74 -1.21
N GLU A 26 18.35 4.89 -1.37
CA GLU A 26 19.75 5.21 -1.02
C GLU A 26 20.34 6.30 -1.92
N LEU A 27 20.15 6.21 -3.24
CA LEU A 27 20.81 7.09 -4.21
C LEU A 27 20.17 8.47 -4.31
N CYS A 28 18.85 8.57 -4.13
CA CYS A 28 18.09 9.80 -4.32
C CYS A 28 17.47 10.29 -3.01
N LEU A 29 16.65 9.47 -2.35
CA LEU A 29 15.82 9.92 -1.23
C LEU A 29 16.62 10.26 0.04
N GLU A 30 17.77 9.63 0.27
CA GLU A 30 18.61 9.96 1.44
C GLU A 30 19.34 11.30 1.32
N LYS A 31 19.51 11.83 0.11
CA LYS A 31 20.10 13.17 -0.11
C LYS A 31 19.14 14.31 0.25
N ILE A 32 17.85 14.02 0.41
CA ILE A 32 16.80 15.00 0.65
C ILE A 32 16.64 15.22 2.16
N LYS A 33 16.87 16.45 2.62
CA LYS A 33 16.72 16.83 4.04
C LYS A 33 15.26 16.90 4.49
N SER A 34 14.34 17.31 3.60
CA SER A 34 12.91 17.41 3.93
C SER A 34 12.24 16.04 3.96
N GLY A 35 11.74 15.64 5.13
CA GLY A 35 11.04 14.37 5.30
C GLY A 35 9.76 14.25 4.47
N VAL A 36 9.02 15.35 4.28
CA VAL A 36 7.79 15.38 3.46
C VAL A 36 8.13 15.17 1.99
N LEU A 37 9.16 15.87 1.49
CA LEU A 37 9.56 15.79 0.09
C LEU A 37 10.14 14.41 -0.25
N LYS A 38 10.93 13.87 0.68
CA LYS A 38 11.43 12.50 0.63
C LYS A 38 10.30 11.48 0.54
N TYR A 39 9.29 11.61 1.40
CA TYR A 39 8.13 10.72 1.40
C TYR A 39 7.33 10.84 0.10
N SER A 40 7.01 12.06 -0.32
CA SER A 40 6.24 12.34 -1.53
C SER A 40 6.92 11.78 -2.79
N GLN A 41 8.21 12.04 -2.98
CA GLN A 41 8.95 11.51 -4.13
C GLN A 41 9.08 9.99 -4.10
N GLY A 42 9.33 9.40 -2.93
CA GLY A 42 9.36 7.95 -2.77
C GLY A 42 8.04 7.31 -3.16
N MET A 43 6.93 7.85 -2.67
CA MET A 43 5.59 7.34 -3.00
C MET A 43 5.25 7.53 -4.48
N MET A 44 5.50 8.72 -5.05
CA MET A 44 5.25 8.97 -6.48
C MET A 44 6.01 7.99 -7.36
N PHE A 45 7.28 7.74 -7.06
CA PHE A 45 8.09 6.78 -7.82
C PHE A 45 7.50 5.36 -7.75
N THR A 46 7.08 4.91 -6.57
CA THR A 46 6.44 3.61 -6.41
C THR A 46 5.13 3.50 -7.19
N TYR A 47 4.28 4.54 -7.17
CA TYR A 47 3.03 4.56 -7.94
C TYR A 47 3.27 4.57 -9.44
N VAL A 48 4.26 5.31 -9.93
CA VAL A 48 4.64 5.31 -11.35
C VAL A 48 5.04 3.91 -11.79
N ILE A 49 5.86 3.20 -11.01
CA ILE A 49 6.23 1.80 -11.34
C ILE A 49 4.99 0.91 -11.34
N LEU A 50 4.10 1.03 -10.34
CA LEU A 50 2.86 0.25 -10.29
C LEU A 50 1.99 0.48 -11.54
N PHE A 51 1.82 1.74 -11.96
CA PHE A 51 1.07 2.06 -13.18
C PHE A 51 1.78 1.56 -14.44
N LEU A 52 3.11 1.66 -14.53
CA LEU A 52 3.87 1.12 -15.65
C LEU A 52 3.74 -0.41 -15.75
N ILE A 53 3.77 -1.14 -14.62
CA ILE A 53 3.52 -2.58 -14.59
C ILE A 53 2.10 -2.89 -15.07
N TYR A 54 1.11 -2.09 -14.64
CA TYR A 54 -0.27 -2.24 -15.09
C TYR A 54 -0.41 -2.03 -16.62
N VAL A 55 0.13 -0.92 -17.14
CA VAL A 55 0.16 -0.63 -18.59
C VAL A 55 0.86 -1.75 -19.35
N ALA A 56 2.04 -2.17 -18.90
CA ALA A 56 2.78 -3.27 -19.51
C ALA A 56 1.96 -4.58 -19.48
N SER A 57 1.18 -4.82 -18.43
CA SER A 57 0.35 -6.02 -18.35
C SER A 57 -0.78 -6.03 -19.39
N GLU A 58 -1.30 -4.86 -19.78
CA GLU A 58 -2.31 -4.78 -20.85
C GLU A 58 -1.71 -4.96 -22.24
N HIS A 59 -0.46 -4.53 -22.46
CA HIS A 59 0.22 -4.67 -23.75
C HIS A 59 0.93 -6.02 -23.94
N TYR A 60 1.43 -6.63 -22.87
CA TYR A 60 2.21 -7.87 -22.93
C TYR A 60 1.45 -9.05 -22.34
N LEU A 61 0.96 -9.93 -23.21
CA LEU A 61 0.21 -11.14 -22.85
C LEU A 61 0.93 -12.04 -21.82
N PRO A 62 2.26 -12.25 -21.86
CA PRO A 62 2.96 -13.05 -20.86
C PRO A 62 2.89 -12.43 -19.45
N LEU A 63 2.99 -11.10 -19.35
CA LEU A 63 2.91 -10.39 -18.08
C LEU A 63 1.48 -10.42 -17.53
N LYS A 64 0.46 -10.22 -18.38
CA LYS A 64 -0.96 -10.41 -18.00
C LYS A 64 -1.20 -11.80 -17.43
N THR A 65 -0.72 -12.81 -18.15
CA THR A 65 -0.84 -14.22 -17.79
C THR A 65 -0.09 -14.52 -16.49
N LEU A 66 1.06 -13.87 -16.26
CA LEU A 66 1.80 -13.95 -15.01
C LEU A 66 1.00 -13.42 -13.83
N LEU A 67 0.49 -12.19 -13.93
CA LEU A 67 -0.24 -11.56 -12.83
C LEU A 67 -1.53 -12.30 -12.46
N LEU A 68 -2.20 -12.92 -13.44
CA LEU A 68 -3.42 -13.69 -13.24
C LEU A 68 -3.19 -15.09 -12.66
N ASN A 69 -2.06 -15.73 -12.98
CA ASN A 69 -1.74 -17.10 -12.55
C ASN A 69 -0.80 -17.15 -11.34
N TRP A 70 -0.23 -16.03 -10.94
CA TRP A 70 0.62 -15.94 -9.77
C TRP A 70 -0.25 -15.77 -8.52
N TYR A 71 -0.16 -16.74 -7.61
CA TYR A 71 -0.86 -16.72 -6.33
C TYR A 71 0.13 -16.99 -5.19
N ILE A 72 -0.04 -16.29 -4.08
CA ILE A 72 0.67 -16.59 -2.82
C ILE A 72 -0.37 -16.81 -1.74
N GLY A 73 -0.46 -18.04 -1.22
CA GLY A 73 -1.43 -18.37 -0.17
C GLY A 73 -2.89 -18.12 -0.55
N GLY A 74 -3.25 -18.26 -1.83
CA GLY A 74 -4.59 -17.97 -2.34
C GLY A 74 -4.84 -16.51 -2.71
N VAL A 75 -3.88 -15.59 -2.48
CA VAL A 75 -3.99 -14.19 -2.87
C VAL A 75 -3.46 -13.99 -4.31
N PRO A 76 -4.26 -13.41 -5.23
CA PRO A 76 -3.80 -13.07 -6.58
C PRO A 76 -2.63 -12.10 -6.59
N GLY A 77 -1.67 -12.31 -7.48
CA GLY A 77 -0.44 -11.53 -7.63
C GLY A 77 -0.69 -10.04 -7.90
N GLY A 78 -1.76 -9.73 -8.65
CA GLY A 78 -2.20 -8.35 -8.84
C GLY A 78 -2.49 -7.62 -7.52
N ILE A 79 -3.16 -8.28 -6.57
CA ILE A 79 -3.44 -7.70 -5.24
C ILE A 79 -2.14 -7.51 -4.45
N ILE A 80 -1.20 -8.45 -4.56
CA ILE A 80 0.09 -8.37 -3.89
C ILE A 80 0.88 -7.13 -4.35
N LEU A 81 0.87 -6.83 -5.65
CA LEU A 81 1.52 -5.64 -6.21
C LEU A 81 0.88 -4.33 -5.71
N ILE A 82 -0.44 -4.31 -5.53
CA ILE A 82 -1.17 -3.15 -5.02
C ILE A 82 -0.79 -2.85 -3.56
N LEU A 83 -0.34 -3.84 -2.80
CA LEU A 83 0.12 -3.65 -1.42
C LEU A 83 1.54 -3.07 -1.32
N VAL A 84 2.34 -3.13 -2.39
CA VAL A 84 3.74 -2.66 -2.38
C VAL A 84 3.87 -1.17 -2.00
N PRO A 85 3.09 -0.22 -2.56
CA PRO A 85 3.09 1.16 -2.10
C PRO A 85 2.81 1.30 -0.60
N ALA A 86 1.84 0.54 -0.08
CA ALA A 86 1.46 0.59 1.33
C ALA A 86 2.62 0.14 2.23
N PHE A 87 3.28 -0.97 1.90
CA PHE A 87 4.46 -1.45 2.63
C PHE A 87 5.66 -0.52 2.50
N TYR A 88 5.92 0.01 1.29
CA TYR A 88 7.02 0.94 1.08
C TYR A 88 6.85 2.23 1.89
N SER A 89 5.62 2.69 2.07
CA SER A 89 5.32 3.85 2.92
C SER A 89 5.78 3.67 4.37
N ILE A 90 5.71 2.42 4.90
CA ILE A 90 6.25 2.08 6.21
C ILE A 90 7.76 2.27 6.23
N PHE A 91 8.50 1.91 5.18
CA PHE A 91 9.95 2.11 5.15
C PHE A 91 10.35 3.58 5.05
N LEU A 92 9.54 4.41 4.38
CA LEU A 92 9.78 5.85 4.25
C LEU A 92 9.52 6.60 5.57
N ILE A 93 8.40 6.30 6.24
CA ILE A 93 8.03 6.89 7.54
C ILE A 93 8.78 6.23 8.70
N GLY A 94 9.08 4.94 8.54
CA GLY A 94 9.59 4.04 9.56
C GLY A 94 10.94 4.45 10.11
N LYS A 95 11.77 5.18 9.37
CA LYS A 95 13.01 5.75 9.94
C LYS A 95 12.68 6.73 11.08
N GLY A 96 11.61 7.52 10.98
CA GLY A 96 11.12 8.37 12.08
C GLY A 96 10.58 7.55 13.26
N TYR A 97 9.75 6.53 13.00
CA TYR A 97 9.23 5.63 14.04
C TYR A 97 10.32 4.82 14.75
N VAL A 98 11.29 4.30 13.99
CA VAL A 98 12.42 3.49 14.50
C VAL A 98 13.42 4.38 15.24
N ASN A 99 13.74 5.56 14.72
CA ASN A 99 14.62 6.52 15.39
C ASN A 99 14.01 7.03 16.72
N GLU A 100 12.69 7.14 16.80
CA GLU A 100 11.96 7.52 18.03
C GLU A 100 11.65 6.33 18.96
N GLY A 101 12.34 5.19 18.79
CA GLY A 101 12.29 4.06 19.73
C GLY A 101 11.26 2.98 19.39
N GLY A 102 10.76 2.94 18.15
CA GLY A 102 9.93 1.86 17.62
C GLY A 102 8.69 1.60 18.49
N LYS A 103 8.64 0.46 19.20
CA LYS A 103 7.52 0.12 20.10
C LYS A 103 7.24 1.19 21.17
N LYS A 104 8.28 1.94 21.58
CA LYS A 104 8.19 3.06 22.54
C LYS A 104 7.87 4.42 21.91
N ALA A 105 7.78 4.50 20.57
CA ALA A 105 7.54 5.74 19.88
C ALA A 105 6.19 6.38 20.27
N PRO A 106 6.07 7.73 20.16
CA PRO A 106 4.85 8.45 20.47
C PRO A 106 3.66 7.90 19.68
N PHE A 107 2.48 7.88 20.29
CA PHE A 107 1.24 7.44 19.63
C PHE A 107 0.99 8.14 18.28
N ARG A 108 1.38 9.41 18.16
CA ARG A 108 1.30 10.21 16.93
C ARG A 108 2.01 9.54 15.75
N TRP A 109 3.16 8.90 15.96
CA TRP A 109 3.89 8.21 14.88
C TRP A 109 3.30 6.85 14.53
N LYS A 110 2.79 6.11 15.52
CA LYS A 110 2.02 4.88 15.28
C LYS A 110 0.79 5.19 14.40
N LEU A 111 0.05 6.25 14.74
CA LEU A 111 -1.11 6.68 13.98
C LEU A 111 -0.72 7.17 12.57
N LYS A 112 0.36 7.96 12.43
CA LYS A 112 0.89 8.38 11.12
C LYS A 112 1.25 7.19 10.22
N MET A 113 1.94 6.19 10.76
CA MET A 113 2.30 4.98 10.01
C MET A 113 1.03 4.24 9.57
N MET A 114 0.09 4.02 10.49
CA MET A 114 -1.15 3.30 10.19
C MET A 114 -2.00 4.03 9.15
N ALA A 115 -2.17 5.34 9.31
CA ALA A 115 -2.88 6.18 8.34
C ALA A 115 -2.18 6.17 6.97
N SER A 116 -0.85 6.20 6.93
CA SER A 116 -0.09 6.10 5.69
C SER A 116 -0.32 4.77 4.97
N VAL A 117 -0.20 3.65 5.67
CA VAL A 117 -0.44 2.32 5.08
C VAL A 117 -1.85 2.23 4.52
N PHE A 118 -2.84 2.67 5.31
CA PHE A 118 -4.24 2.66 4.94
C PHE A 118 -4.49 3.53 3.70
N LEU A 119 -4.13 4.81 3.75
CA LEU A 119 -4.35 5.75 2.65
C LEU A 119 -3.63 5.31 1.37
N ASN A 120 -2.41 4.79 1.47
CA ASN A 120 -1.68 4.34 0.29
C ASN A 120 -2.25 3.05 -0.32
N GLY A 121 -2.78 2.14 0.51
CA GLY A 121 -3.51 0.98 0.03
C GLY A 121 -4.77 1.38 -0.74
N PHE A 122 -5.55 2.31 -0.19
CA PHE A 122 -6.70 2.89 -0.87
C PHE A 122 -6.32 3.63 -2.15
N LEU A 123 -5.28 4.45 -2.10
CA LEU A 123 -4.82 5.21 -3.26
C LEU A 123 -4.29 4.29 -4.38
N ALA A 124 -3.65 3.17 -4.03
CA ALA A 124 -3.21 2.18 -5.01
C ALA A 124 -4.41 1.50 -5.70
N LEU A 125 -5.40 1.06 -4.92
CA LEU A 125 -6.62 0.44 -5.43
C LEU A 125 -7.42 1.40 -6.31
N PHE A 126 -7.80 2.56 -5.77
CA PHE A 126 -8.60 3.56 -6.49
C PHE A 126 -7.82 4.20 -7.64
N GLY A 127 -6.53 4.46 -7.44
CA GLY A 127 -5.66 5.00 -8.48
C GLY A 127 -5.57 4.08 -9.69
N LEU A 128 -5.42 2.76 -9.48
CA LEU A 128 -5.43 1.79 -10.59
C LEU A 128 -6.81 1.64 -11.24
N MET A 129 -7.89 1.61 -10.47
CA MET A 129 -9.25 1.58 -11.04
C MET A 129 -9.52 2.80 -11.91
N PHE A 130 -9.18 3.99 -11.42
CA PHE A 130 -9.32 5.24 -12.16
C PHE A 130 -8.42 5.26 -13.40
N PHE A 131 -7.16 4.84 -13.26
CA PHE A 131 -6.22 4.79 -14.38
C PHE A 131 -6.66 3.78 -15.45
N SER A 132 -7.15 2.60 -15.05
CA SER A 132 -7.73 1.60 -15.94
C SER A 132 -8.92 2.17 -16.72
N PHE A 133 -9.79 2.91 -16.04
CA PHE A 133 -10.91 3.59 -16.66
C PHE A 133 -10.45 4.64 -17.70
N LEU A 134 -9.45 5.46 -17.38
CA LEU A 134 -8.86 6.42 -18.33
C LEU A 134 -8.28 5.72 -19.57
N GLN A 135 -7.63 4.57 -19.40
CA GLN A 135 -7.09 3.81 -20.54
C GLN A 135 -8.17 3.19 -21.42
N ARG A 136 -9.32 2.83 -20.86
CA ARG A 136 -10.40 2.15 -21.59
C ARG A 136 -11.28 3.09 -22.42
N SER A 137 -10.97 4.39 -22.48
CA SER A 137 -11.77 5.42 -23.17
C SER A 137 -13.24 5.45 -22.75
N GLY A 138 -13.53 5.06 -21.50
CA GLY A 138 -14.88 5.20 -20.93
C GLY A 138 -15.22 6.68 -20.74
N THR A 139 -16.50 7.04 -20.88
CA THR A 139 -16.92 8.44 -20.63
C THR A 139 -17.01 8.69 -19.14
N PHE A 140 -16.64 9.88 -18.65
CA PHE A 140 -16.70 10.20 -17.21
C PHE A 140 -18.09 9.90 -16.59
N SER A 141 -19.15 9.98 -17.41
CA SER A 141 -20.51 9.58 -17.05
C SER A 141 -20.63 8.09 -16.70
N GLU A 142 -19.96 7.19 -17.41
CA GLU A 142 -19.93 5.74 -17.11
C GLU A 142 -19.18 5.45 -15.82
N LEU A 143 -18.09 6.18 -15.53
CA LEU A 143 -17.40 6.05 -14.24
C LEU A 143 -18.30 6.48 -13.09
N VAL A 144 -18.98 7.62 -13.23
CA VAL A 144 -19.92 8.12 -12.22
C VAL A 144 -21.06 7.13 -12.02
N ALA A 145 -21.61 6.57 -13.10
CA ALA A 145 -22.64 5.54 -13.04
C ALA A 145 -22.15 4.28 -12.31
N LEU A 146 -20.97 3.76 -12.65
CA LEU A 146 -20.35 2.61 -11.97
C LEU A 146 -20.07 2.89 -10.49
N ILE A 147 -19.59 4.09 -10.14
CA ILE A 147 -19.38 4.48 -8.75
C ILE A 147 -20.71 4.56 -8.00
N GLN A 148 -21.75 5.09 -8.64
CA GLN A 148 -23.07 5.24 -8.05
C GLN A 148 -23.76 3.88 -7.85
N GLU A 149 -23.67 2.99 -8.85
CA GLU A 149 -24.12 1.60 -8.74
C GLU A 149 -23.34 0.84 -7.68
N ALA A 150 -22.02 0.99 -7.62
CA ALA A 150 -21.20 0.41 -6.57
C ALA A 150 -21.61 0.95 -5.19
N ALA A 151 -21.80 2.26 -5.04
CA ALA A 151 -22.24 2.89 -3.79
C ALA A 151 -23.63 2.41 -3.35
N GLN A 152 -24.54 2.16 -4.28
CA GLN A 152 -25.86 1.59 -4.00
C GLN A 152 -25.79 0.08 -3.67
N SER A 153 -24.84 -0.64 -4.26
CA SER A 153 -24.60 -2.06 -3.96
C SER A 153 -23.82 -2.27 -2.66
N ILE A 154 -23.15 -1.24 -2.15
CA ILE A 154 -22.45 -1.30 -0.86
C ILE A 154 -23.53 -1.46 0.21
N ASN A 155 -23.54 -2.64 0.81
CA ASN A 155 -24.32 -2.87 2.00
C ASN A 155 -23.71 -2.06 3.16
N TRP A 156 -24.42 -1.00 3.54
CA TRP A 156 -24.04 -0.08 4.63
C TRP A 156 -23.72 -0.79 5.95
N GLY A 157 -24.32 -1.96 6.22
CA GLY A 157 -24.00 -2.77 7.38
C GLY A 157 -22.55 -3.29 7.37
N TRP A 158 -22.05 -3.72 6.21
CA TRP A 158 -20.66 -4.15 6.06
C TRP A 158 -19.69 -2.98 6.12
N MET A 159 -20.08 -1.81 5.59
CA MET A 159 -19.26 -0.60 5.68
C MET A 159 -19.14 -0.10 7.13
N LEU A 160 -20.23 -0.12 7.90
CA LEU A 160 -20.21 0.18 9.33
C LEU A 160 -19.38 -0.83 10.11
N ALA A 161 -19.49 -2.12 9.80
CA ALA A 161 -18.66 -3.17 10.42
C ALA A 161 -17.17 -2.95 10.12
N PHE A 162 -16.81 -2.56 8.89
CA PHE A 162 -15.44 -2.22 8.51
C PHE A 162 -14.91 -1.01 9.29
N VAL A 163 -15.70 0.08 9.38
CA VAL A 163 -15.32 1.28 10.14
C VAL A 163 -15.17 0.95 11.63
N ALA A 164 -16.08 0.16 12.20
CA ALA A 164 -16.00 -0.31 13.58
C ALA A 164 -14.73 -1.14 13.81
N TRP A 165 -14.37 -2.00 12.86
CA TRP A 165 -13.14 -2.80 12.91
C TRP A 165 -11.88 -1.92 12.85
N CYS A 166 -11.85 -0.90 11.98
CA CYS A 166 -10.78 0.09 11.96
C CYS A 166 -10.64 0.81 13.32
N GLY A 167 -11.77 1.23 13.90
CA GLY A 167 -11.81 1.85 15.23
C GLY A 167 -11.27 0.91 16.32
N LEU A 168 -11.62 -0.37 16.26
CA LEU A 168 -11.16 -1.38 17.20
C LEU A 168 -9.64 -1.61 17.11
N ILE A 169 -9.06 -1.64 15.90
CA ILE A 169 -7.59 -1.75 15.74
C ILE A 169 -6.90 -0.52 16.34
N VAL A 170 -7.42 0.70 16.07
CA VAL A 170 -6.87 1.93 16.67
C VAL A 170 -6.96 1.87 18.20
N LEU A 171 -8.05 1.35 18.74
CA LEU A 171 -8.26 1.18 20.17
C LEU A 171 -7.29 0.16 20.78
N ILE A 172 -7.05 -0.99 20.13
CA ILE A 172 -6.03 -1.96 20.56
C ILE A 172 -4.65 -1.31 20.61
N VAL A 173 -4.26 -0.59 19.55
CA VAL A 173 -2.96 0.10 19.49
C VAL A 173 -2.84 1.17 20.57
N TRP A 174 -3.94 1.88 20.88
CA TRP A 174 -3.98 2.87 21.95
C TRP A 174 -3.84 2.23 23.34
N LEU A 175 -4.55 1.14 23.61
CA LEU A 175 -4.45 0.39 24.87
C LEU A 175 -3.04 -0.19 25.07
N ASP A 176 -2.45 -0.75 24.02
CA ASP A 176 -1.07 -1.25 24.04
C ASP A 176 -0.07 -0.13 24.34
N HIS A 177 -0.23 1.04 23.70
CA HIS A 177 0.58 2.21 23.98
C HIS A 177 0.45 2.67 25.43
N LYS A 178 -0.77 2.73 25.98
CA LYS A 178 -1.02 3.12 27.39
C LYS A 178 -0.35 2.15 28.36
N LYS A 179 -0.40 0.84 28.10
CA LYS A 179 0.22 -0.21 28.92
C LYS A 179 1.76 -0.13 28.91
N HIS A 180 2.35 0.23 27.78
CA HIS A 180 3.80 0.43 27.67
C HIS A 180 4.27 1.77 28.29
N SER A 181 3.46 2.83 28.18
CA SER A 181 3.75 4.12 28.83
C SER A 181 3.68 4.02 30.36
N SER A 182 2.69 3.32 30.90
CA SER A 182 2.54 3.14 32.36
C SER A 182 3.68 2.31 32.97
N LYS A 183 4.14 1.25 32.28
CA LYS A 183 5.32 0.46 32.71
C LYS A 183 6.63 1.25 32.71
N SER A 184 6.74 2.30 31.90
CA SER A 184 7.91 3.19 31.87
C SER A 184 7.97 4.09 33.10
N LYS A 185 6.82 4.58 33.57
CA LYS A 185 6.71 5.47 34.75
C LYS A 185 6.90 4.77 36.10
N HIS A 186 6.88 3.44 36.13
CA HIS A 186 7.02 2.65 37.36
C HIS A 186 8.45 2.12 37.59
N LYS A 187 9.39 2.51 36.72
CA LYS A 187 10.81 2.14 36.79
C LYS A 187 11.74 3.34 37.03
N GLU A 188 11.18 4.54 37.16
CA GLU A 188 11.85 5.71 37.74
C GLU A 188 11.42 5.86 39.20
#